data_AF-A0A428NLI9-F1
#
_entry.id   AF-A0A428NLI9-F1
#
_cell.length_a   1.000
_cell.length_b   1.000
_cell.length_c   1.000
_cell.angle_alpha   90.00
_cell.angle_beta   90.00
_cell.angle_gamma   90.00
#
_symmetry.space_group_name_H-M   'P 1'
#
loop_
_entity.id
_entity.type
_entity.pdbx_description
1 polymer ?
#
loop_
_entity_poly.entity_id
_entity_poly.type
_entity_poly.pdbx_seq_one_letter_code
_entity_poly.pdbx_strand_id
1 'polypeptide(L)'
;MAATNHRHPLQVLTPAEIIQARQILLSCYDELILFRNIFNEEPPKARLLPYPALEHAGKPIPEHIRPPRQARVQYEVVKPGKSREYCESVVNIETGKETARPRFWSPRLMQGLCFGRDTRSGNTDSNHYAYPLPIIVVTVELRHSL
;
A
#
# COMPACT_ATOMS: atom_id res chain seq x y z
N MET A 1 -24.98 -24.38 12.48
CA MET A 1 -24.27 -23.67 11.38
C MET A 1 -22.83 -23.47 11.85
N ALA A 2 -21.87 -24.16 11.25
CA ALA A 2 -20.48 -24.07 11.67
C ALA A 2 -19.93 -22.67 11.32
N ALA A 3 -19.47 -21.93 12.32
CA ALA A 3 -18.84 -20.63 12.12
C ALA A 3 -17.61 -20.82 11.22
N THR A 4 -17.57 -20.11 10.10
CA THR A 4 -16.41 -20.06 9.21
C THR A 4 -15.27 -19.35 9.93
N ASN A 5 -14.39 -20.11 10.58
CA ASN A 5 -13.21 -19.59 11.29
C ASN A 5 -12.09 -19.10 10.33
N HIS A 6 -12.44 -18.78 9.07
CA HIS A 6 -11.50 -18.33 8.06
C HIS A 6 -12.06 -17.07 7.38
N ARG A 7 -11.20 -16.08 7.17
CA ARG A 7 -11.57 -14.83 6.49
C ARG A 7 -11.72 -15.09 4.99
N HIS A 8 -12.67 -14.39 4.38
CA HIS A 8 -12.87 -14.48 2.94
C HIS A 8 -11.64 -13.91 2.20
N PRO A 9 -11.12 -14.56 1.14
CA PRO A 9 -9.88 -14.13 0.46
C PRO A 9 -9.91 -12.70 -0.08
N LEU A 10 -11.09 -12.21 -0.48
CA LEU A 10 -11.30 -10.84 -0.98
C LEU A 10 -11.67 -9.81 0.10
N GLN A 11 -11.75 -10.22 1.37
CA GLN A 11 -12.07 -9.28 2.45
C GLN A 11 -10.90 -8.31 2.65
N VAL A 12 -11.18 -7.05 2.99
CA VAL A 12 -10.14 -6.11 3.40
C VAL A 12 -9.33 -6.64 4.59
N LEU A 13 -8.08 -6.19 4.71
CA LEU A 13 -7.26 -6.53 5.87
C LEU A 13 -7.85 -5.90 7.14
N THR A 14 -7.67 -6.59 8.25
CA THR A 14 -7.95 -6.05 9.57
C THR A 14 -6.77 -5.30 10.15
N PRO A 15 -7.01 -4.45 11.17
CA PRO A 15 -5.92 -3.74 11.84
C PRO A 15 -4.80 -4.65 12.33
N ALA A 16 -5.13 -5.84 12.86
CA ALA A 16 -4.16 -6.82 13.30
C ALA A 16 -3.31 -7.36 12.13
N GLU A 17 -3.93 -7.70 11.00
CA GLU A 17 -3.23 -8.15 9.79
C GLU A 17 -2.34 -7.04 9.19
N ILE A 18 -2.78 -5.78 9.24
CA ILE A 18 -1.99 -4.61 8.80
C ILE A 18 -0.76 -4.44 9.69
N ILE A 19 -0.92 -4.52 11.01
CA ILE A 19 0.19 -4.46 11.96
C ILE A 19 1.15 -5.63 11.72
N GLN A 20 0.63 -6.83 11.48
CA GLN A 20 1.44 -8.01 11.21
C GLN A 20 2.22 -7.86 9.89
N ALA A 21 1.59 -7.40 8.81
CA ALA A 21 2.26 -7.12 7.54
C ALA A 21 3.42 -6.12 7.72
N ARG A 22 3.18 -5.06 8.49
CA ARG A 22 4.22 -4.08 8.86
C ARG A 22 5.38 -4.74 9.61
N GLN A 23 5.09 -5.59 10.60
CA GLN A 23 6.14 -6.24 11.40
C GLN A 23 6.95 -7.26 10.58
N ILE A 24 6.29 -8.04 9.71
CA ILE A 24 6.96 -8.95 8.79
C ILE A 24 7.97 -8.16 7.96
N LEU A 25 7.54 -7.04 7.36
CA LEU A 25 8.44 -6.22 6.56
C LEU A 25 9.58 -5.62 7.39
N LEU A 26 9.29 -5.03 8.56
CA LEU A 26 10.34 -4.48 9.43
C LEU A 26 11.37 -5.53 9.86
N SER A 27 10.98 -6.80 9.98
CA SER A 27 11.92 -7.89 10.31
C SER A 27 12.89 -8.24 9.17
N CYS A 28 12.61 -7.81 7.95
CA CYS A 28 13.42 -8.08 6.76
C CYS A 28 14.40 -6.96 6.40
N TYR A 29 14.44 -5.87 7.17
CA TYR A 29 15.21 -4.66 6.87
C TYR A 29 15.82 -4.06 8.13
N ASP A 30 17.05 -3.58 7.99
CA ASP A 30 17.75 -2.81 9.04
C ASP A 30 17.60 -1.30 8.83
N GLU A 31 17.24 -0.88 7.61
CA GLU A 31 17.05 0.52 7.25
C GLU A 31 15.69 1.08 7.69
N LEU A 32 15.58 2.42 7.72
CA LEU A 32 14.32 3.09 7.97
C LEU A 32 13.35 2.86 6.81
N ILE A 33 12.16 2.34 7.13
CA ILE A 33 11.05 2.15 6.19
C ILE A 33 9.98 3.23 6.41
N LEU A 34 9.57 3.89 5.32
CA LEU A 34 8.40 4.77 5.28
C LEU A 34 7.25 4.06 4.54
N PHE A 35 6.25 3.60 5.29
CA PHE A 35 5.08 2.95 4.71
C PHE A 35 4.18 3.96 3.99
N ARG A 36 3.70 3.62 2.79
CA ARG A 36 2.74 4.41 2.02
C ARG A 36 1.36 3.77 2.06
N ASN A 37 1.26 2.48 1.71
CA ASN A 37 0.01 1.72 1.72
C ASN A 37 0.22 0.26 2.16
N ILE A 38 -0.77 -0.30 2.84
CA ILE A 38 -0.85 -1.73 3.18
C ILE A 38 -2.29 -2.19 2.90
N PHE A 39 -2.46 -3.16 1.99
CA PHE A 39 -3.79 -3.63 1.59
C PHE A 39 -3.77 -5.11 1.19
N ASN A 40 -4.94 -5.72 1.09
CA ASN A 40 -5.08 -7.13 0.73
C ASN A 40 -4.55 -7.36 -0.69
N GLU A 41 -3.65 -8.32 -0.86
CA GLU A 41 -3.24 -8.76 -2.19
C GLU A 41 -4.32 -9.69 -2.72
N GLU A 42 -5.00 -9.26 -3.78
CA GLU A 42 -6.02 -10.08 -4.41
C GLU A 42 -5.39 -11.33 -5.03
N PRO A 43 -5.89 -12.53 -4.69
CA PRO A 43 -5.37 -13.75 -5.30
C PRO A 43 -5.59 -13.75 -6.82
N PRO A 44 -4.69 -14.39 -7.60
CA PRO A 44 -4.92 -14.55 -9.03
C PRO A 44 -6.26 -15.22 -9.31
N LYS A 45 -7.00 -14.71 -10.31
CA LYS A 45 -8.35 -15.19 -10.65
C LYS A 45 -8.42 -16.72 -10.76
N ALA A 46 -7.46 -17.33 -11.45
CA ALA A 46 -7.38 -18.79 -11.61
C ALA A 46 -7.29 -19.55 -10.27
N ARG A 47 -6.60 -18.97 -9.27
CA ARG A 47 -6.46 -19.54 -7.93
C ARG A 47 -7.71 -19.34 -7.09
N LEU A 48 -8.43 -18.24 -7.31
CA LEU A 48 -9.65 -17.92 -6.58
C LEU A 48 -10.86 -18.74 -7.07
N LEU A 49 -11.01 -18.98 -8.38
CA LEU A 49 -12.21 -19.61 -8.97
C LEU A 49 -12.75 -20.88 -8.27
N PRO A 50 -11.92 -21.83 -7.80
CA PRO A 50 -12.42 -23.01 -7.12
C PRO A 50 -13.09 -22.71 -5.78
N TYR A 51 -12.72 -21.60 -5.11
CA TYR A 51 -13.22 -21.24 -3.79
C TYR A 51 -14.71 -20.84 -3.82
N PRO A 52 -15.17 -19.87 -4.65
CA PRO A 52 -16.58 -19.50 -4.72
C PRO A 52 -17.51 -20.65 -5.12
N ALA A 53 -17.04 -21.58 -5.97
CA ALA A 53 -17.82 -22.74 -6.39
C ALA A 53 -18.14 -23.68 -5.20
N LEU A 54 -17.16 -23.90 -4.32
CA LEU A 54 -17.34 -24.72 -3.12
C LEU A 54 -18.13 -23.99 -2.04
N GLU A 55 -17.88 -22.70 -1.87
CA GLU A 55 -18.61 -21.82 -0.94
C GLU A 55 -20.10 -21.76 -1.29
N HIS A 56 -20.43 -21.50 -2.55
CA HIS A 56 -21.82 -21.47 -3.03
C HIS A 56 -22.52 -22.83 -2.90
N ALA A 57 -21.78 -23.93 -3.11
CA ALA A 57 -22.31 -25.29 -2.94
C ALA A 57 -22.44 -25.72 -1.47
N GLY A 58 -22.04 -24.88 -0.50
CA GLY A 58 -22.03 -25.22 0.92
C GLY A 58 -21.09 -26.38 1.27
N LYS A 59 -20.12 -26.68 0.40
CA LYS A 59 -19.16 -27.77 0.60
C LYS A 59 -18.02 -27.30 1.50
N PRO A 60 -17.44 -28.17 2.34
CA PRO A 60 -16.24 -27.83 3.09
C PRO A 60 -15.12 -27.45 2.12
N ILE A 61 -14.46 -26.31 2.37
CA ILE A 61 -13.40 -25.78 1.52
C ILE A 61 -12.06 -26.32 2.03
N PRO A 62 -11.38 -27.21 1.29
CA PRO A 62 -10.08 -27.73 1.70
C PRO A 62 -9.03 -26.62 1.81
N GLU A 63 -8.07 -26.77 2.72
CA GLU A 63 -7.01 -25.78 2.94
C GLU A 63 -6.20 -25.48 1.67
N HIS A 64 -5.85 -26.49 0.89
CA HIS A 64 -5.11 -26.32 -0.36
C HIS A 64 -5.92 -25.60 -1.47
N ILE A 65 -7.24 -25.46 -1.32
CA ILE A 65 -8.09 -24.67 -2.23
C ILE A 65 -8.17 -23.20 -1.78
N ARG A 66 -8.01 -22.94 -0.48
CA ARG A 66 -8.04 -21.58 0.04
C ARG A 66 -6.83 -20.82 -0.49
N PRO A 67 -7.04 -19.70 -1.20
CA PRO A 67 -5.94 -18.84 -1.57
C PRO A 67 -5.25 -18.29 -0.31
N PRO A 68 -3.91 -18.19 -0.32
CA PRO A 68 -3.17 -17.67 0.82
C PRO A 68 -3.60 -16.23 1.12
N ARG A 69 -3.69 -15.89 2.41
CA ARG A 69 -3.98 -14.52 2.85
C ARG A 69 -2.71 -13.68 2.73
N GLN A 70 -2.65 -12.83 1.72
CA GLN A 70 -1.48 -12.01 1.42
C GLN A 70 -1.81 -10.51 1.51
N ALA A 71 -0.80 -9.71 1.84
CA ALA A 71 -0.87 -8.26 1.83
C ALA A 71 0.18 -7.69 0.89
N ARG A 72 -0.24 -6.72 0.07
CA ARG A 72 0.67 -5.87 -0.69
C ARG A 72 1.05 -4.66 0.16
N VAL A 73 2.34 -4.44 0.27
CA VAL A 73 2.96 -3.40 1.09
C VAL A 73 3.75 -2.50 0.17
N GLN A 74 3.38 -1.22 0.13
CA GLN A 74 4.05 -0.17 -0.63
C GLN A 74 4.78 0.75 0.33
N TYR A 75 6.08 0.91 0.14
CA TYR A 75 6.94 1.60 1.08
C TYR A 75 8.16 2.21 0.41
N GLU A 76 8.87 3.04 1.16
CA GLU A 76 10.17 3.59 0.77
C GLU A 76 11.24 3.10 1.75
N VAL A 77 12.34 2.58 1.21
CA VAL A 77 13.55 2.29 1.98
C VAL A 77 14.44 3.53 1.95
N VAL A 78 14.76 4.07 3.14
CA VAL A 78 15.64 5.23 3.28
C VAL A 78 17.07 4.74 3.48
N LYS A 79 17.89 4.84 2.43
CA LYS A 79 19.28 4.38 2.46
C LYS A 79 20.20 5.42 3.12
N PRO A 80 21.36 4.98 3.66
CA PRO A 80 22.45 5.88 4.02
C PRO A 80 22.77 6.80 2.83
N GLY A 81 22.76 8.12 3.04
CA GLY A 81 22.90 9.13 1.97
C GLY A 81 21.59 9.77 1.49
N LYS A 82 20.46 9.55 2.20
CA LYS A 82 19.15 10.20 1.97
C LYS A 82 18.48 9.87 0.63
N SER A 83 18.98 8.88 -0.11
CA SER A 83 18.22 8.34 -1.24
C SER A 83 17.03 7.53 -0.73
N ARG A 84 15.89 7.69 -1.40
CA ARG A 84 14.67 6.95 -1.11
C ARG A 84 14.37 6.03 -2.26
N GLU A 85 14.22 4.76 -1.96
CA GLU A 85 13.87 3.77 -2.96
C GLU A 85 12.44 3.30 -2.72
N TYR A 86 11.58 3.51 -3.72
CA TYR A 86 10.24 2.94 -3.68
C TYR A 86 10.31 1.44 -3.91
N CYS A 87 9.68 0.70 -3.01
CA CYS A 87 9.58 -0.74 -3.08
C CYS A 87 8.13 -1.16 -2.89
N GLU A 88 7.80 -2.27 -3.53
CA GLU A 88 6.55 -2.97 -3.28
C GLU A 88 6.87 -4.42 -2.94
N SER A 89 6.12 -4.98 -1.99
CA SER A 89 6.32 -6.35 -1.55
C SER A 89 5.00 -7.01 -1.24
N VAL A 90 4.94 -8.31 -1.48
CA VAL A 90 3.79 -9.14 -1.12
C VAL A 90 4.21 -10.01 0.05
N VAL A 91 3.55 -9.86 1.19
CA VAL A 91 3.80 -10.64 2.40
C VAL A 91 2.65 -11.60 2.63
N ASN A 92 2.96 -12.83 3.04
CA ASN A 92 1.97 -13.80 3.46
C ASN A 92 1.75 -13.66 4.98
N ILE A 93 0.51 -13.37 5.35
CA ILE A 93 0.12 -13.09 6.73
C ILE A 93 0.12 -14.37 7.56
N GLU A 94 -0.23 -15.50 6.98
CA GLU A 94 -0.30 -16.79 7.68
C GLU A 94 1.09 -17.36 7.96
N THR A 95 2.00 -17.27 6.99
CA THR A 95 3.36 -17.82 7.13
C THR A 95 4.36 -16.85 7.74
N GLY A 96 4.00 -15.56 7.85
CA GLY A 96 4.88 -14.53 8.38
C GLY A 96 6.08 -14.21 7.48
N LYS A 97 5.98 -14.51 6.18
CA LYS A 97 7.10 -14.38 5.23
C LYS A 97 6.76 -13.46 4.09
N GLU A 98 7.76 -12.73 3.66
CA GLU A 98 7.73 -12.05 2.38
C GLU A 98 7.82 -13.05 1.23
N THR A 99 6.98 -12.88 0.22
CA THR A 99 6.78 -13.84 -0.88
C THR A 99 7.16 -13.29 -2.25
N ALA A 100 7.10 -11.97 -2.45
CA ALA A 100 7.56 -11.33 -3.67
C ALA A 100 8.02 -9.89 -3.42
N ARG A 101 9.04 -9.44 -4.17
CA ARG A 101 9.57 -8.06 -4.18
C ARG A 101 9.63 -7.48 -5.60
N PRO A 102 8.52 -6.97 -6.15
CA PRO A 102 8.61 -6.15 -7.35
C PRO A 102 9.25 -4.79 -7.03
N ARG A 103 10.45 -4.54 -7.57
CA ARG A 103 11.07 -3.20 -7.54
C ARG A 103 10.56 -2.38 -8.72
N PHE A 104 9.82 -1.32 -8.44
CA PHE A 104 9.38 -0.37 -9.45
C PHE A 104 10.26 0.87 -9.42
N TRP A 105 10.95 1.12 -10.54
CA TRP A 105 11.64 2.38 -10.75
C TRP A 105 10.67 3.36 -11.43
N SER A 106 10.31 4.43 -10.73
CA SER A 106 9.58 5.54 -11.32
C SER A 106 9.97 6.84 -10.61
N PRO A 107 10.36 7.90 -11.35
CA PRO A 107 10.58 9.20 -10.74
C PRO A 107 9.25 9.70 -10.17
N ARG A 108 9.25 10.05 -8.89
CA ARG A 108 8.07 10.60 -8.23
C ARG A 108 8.03 12.09 -8.49
N LEU A 109 7.14 12.51 -9.38
CA LEU A 109 6.92 13.91 -9.70
C LEU A 109 5.66 14.41 -9.00
N MET A 110 5.75 15.58 -8.41
CA MET A 110 4.59 16.29 -7.86
C MET A 110 4.51 17.66 -8.50
N GLN A 111 3.35 17.94 -9.10
CA GLN A 111 3.03 19.24 -9.65
C GLN A 111 2.46 20.14 -8.55
N GLY A 112 3.17 21.21 -8.23
CA GLY A 112 2.70 22.28 -7.36
C GLY A 112 1.90 23.30 -8.18
N LEU A 113 0.61 23.40 -7.89
CA LEU A 113 -0.24 24.48 -8.37
C LEU A 113 -0.16 25.64 -7.36
N CYS A 114 0.25 26.82 -7.83
CA CYS A 114 0.43 27.99 -6.98
C CYS A 114 -0.77 28.93 -7.10
N PHE A 115 -1.23 29.45 -5.96
CA PHE A 115 -2.39 30.33 -5.87
C PHE A 115 -2.07 31.56 -5.03
N GLY A 116 -2.59 32.72 -5.45
CA GLY A 116 -2.55 33.95 -4.68
C GLY A 116 -3.59 33.94 -3.58
N ARG A 117 -3.24 34.45 -2.40
CA ARG A 117 -4.15 34.58 -1.28
C ARG A 117 -4.16 36.01 -0.78
N ASP A 118 -5.36 36.59 -0.70
CA ASP A 118 -5.53 37.93 -0.13
C ASP A 118 -5.43 37.89 1.39
N THR A 119 -4.47 38.63 1.94
CA THR A 119 -4.19 38.73 3.38
C THR A 119 -4.78 40.01 3.99
N ARG A 120 -5.33 40.94 3.20
CA ARG A 120 -5.79 42.26 3.66
C ARG A 120 -6.97 42.17 4.62
N SER A 121 -7.83 41.16 4.48
CA SER A 121 -9.00 40.96 5.33
C SER A 121 -8.68 40.23 6.65
N GLY A 122 -7.46 39.74 6.84
CA GLY A 122 -7.10 38.88 7.98
C GLY A 122 -7.81 37.52 7.99
N ASN A 123 -8.64 37.21 6.99
CA ASN A 123 -9.39 35.96 6.92
C ASN A 123 -8.47 34.78 6.59
N THR A 124 -8.45 33.77 7.47
CA THR A 124 -7.62 32.57 7.28
C THR A 124 -8.12 31.66 6.15
N ASP A 125 -9.40 31.80 5.80
CA ASP A 125 -10.11 30.95 4.85
C ASP A 125 -10.41 31.69 3.54
N SER A 126 -9.65 32.76 3.24
CA SER A 126 -9.78 33.45 1.95
C SER A 126 -9.56 32.47 0.79
N ASN A 127 -10.52 32.45 -0.14
CA ASN A 127 -10.55 31.50 -1.23
C ASN A 127 -9.43 31.79 -2.25
N HIS A 128 -8.29 31.12 -2.08
CA HIS A 128 -7.13 31.23 -2.96
C HIS A 128 -7.34 30.51 -4.31
N TYR A 129 -8.23 29.52 -4.40
CA TYR A 129 -8.48 28.79 -5.65
C TYR A 129 -8.98 29.68 -6.80
N ALA A 130 -9.59 30.83 -6.47
CA ALA A 130 -10.04 31.82 -7.45
C ALA A 130 -8.89 32.64 -8.11
N TYR A 131 -7.66 32.52 -7.59
CA TYR A 131 -6.52 33.33 -8.02
C TYR A 131 -5.31 32.46 -8.38
N PRO A 132 -5.35 31.69 -9.49
CA PRO A 132 -4.21 30.88 -9.92
C PRO A 132 -3.03 31.76 -10.37
N LEU A 133 -1.82 31.40 -9.95
CA LEU A 133 -0.59 31.98 -10.49
C LEU A 133 -0.19 31.21 -11.76
N PRO A 134 0.25 31.87 -12.84
CA PRO A 134 0.63 31.22 -14.10
C PRO A 134 2.03 30.57 -14.02
N ILE A 135 2.31 29.86 -12.93
CA ILE A 135 3.55 29.15 -12.66
C ILE A 135 3.20 27.73 -12.25
N ILE A 136 3.83 26.75 -12.91
CA ILE A 136 3.69 25.34 -12.59
C ILE A 136 5.04 24.85 -12.09
N VAL A 137 5.10 24.48 -10.82
CA VAL A 137 6.33 23.94 -10.21
C VAL A 137 6.28 22.42 -10.31
N VAL A 138 7.30 21.80 -10.91
CA VAL A 138 7.47 20.35 -10.87
C VAL A 138 8.56 20.03 -9.84
N THR A 139 8.18 19.33 -8.78
CA THR A 139 9.10 18.84 -7.77
C THR A 139 9.32 17.35 -7.97
N VAL A 140 10.56 16.91 -7.78
CA VAL A 140 10.88 15.48 -7.67
C VAL A 140 10.83 15.13 -6.17
N GLU A 141 10.00 14.17 -5.78
CA GLU A 141 9.98 13.60 -4.43
C GLU A 141 11.28 12.78 -4.24
N LEU A 142 12.35 13.52 -3.97
CA LEU A 142 13.70 13.12 -3.55
C LEU A 142 14.41 12.04 -4.37
N ARG A 143 15.23 12.52 -5.32
CA ARG A 143 16.50 11.89 -5.69
C ARG A 143 17.60 12.64 -4.93
N HIS A 144 18.18 12.06 -3.88
CA HIS A 144 19.54 12.43 -3.50
C HIS A 144 20.46 11.40 -4.17
N SER A 145 21.00 11.77 -5.33
CA SER A 145 22.18 11.15 -5.91
C SER A 145 23.38 12.02 -5.54
N LEU A 146 24.39 11.42 -4.91
CA LEU A 146 25.77 11.67 -5.28
C LEU A 146 26.30 10.36 -5.83
#